data_AF-A0A935NHC9-F1
#
_entry.id   AF-A0A935NHC9-F1
#
_cell.length_a   1.000
_cell.length_b   1.000
_cell.length_c   1.000
_cell.angle_alpha   90.00
_cell.angle_beta   90.00
_cell.angle_gamma   90.00
#
_symmetry.space_group_name_H-M   'P 1'
#
loop_
_entity.id
_entity.type
_entity.pdbx_description
1 polymer ?
#
loop_
_entity_poly.entity_id
_entity_poly.type
_entity_poly.pdbx_seq_one_letter_code
_entity_poly.pdbx_strand_id
1 'polypeptide(L)'
;MKKISTLIVFLFAFTSCSHYYYIPPTQNIPLFTEKKEIRATASLGGGDEINTFDLQAAYAITNRFAVMSNFMHGNGGSSSDGGKGNYIDAGFGYYKPLEKHLIFEIYGGMGFCNQQHSYGESSGGTTISKGNADLSYTKIFLQNSVGVTTKILDIALTNRCSFIAFNKIKNRIDTLHFEYFYLDTIAKNKKSVLLEPSLTLRAGWKRIKLQVQFIYAANLSHPNLRFEDSKPSIGITYMFPERFGRKKHSKP
;
A
#
# COMPACT_ATOMS: atom_id res chain seq x y z
N MET A 1 46.86 -17.08 14.99
CA MET A 1 45.48 -16.59 15.24
C MET A 1 44.67 -16.78 13.96
N LYS A 2 43.90 -17.88 13.89
CA LYS A 2 43.13 -18.27 12.70
C LYS A 2 41.80 -17.51 12.70
N LYS A 3 41.52 -16.76 11.63
CA LYS A 3 40.24 -16.07 11.40
C LYS A 3 39.18 -17.12 11.07
N ILE A 4 38.24 -17.32 11.98
CA ILE A 4 37.01 -18.10 11.75
C ILE A 4 36.06 -17.16 11.01
N SER A 5 35.94 -17.36 9.71
CA SER A 5 34.93 -16.71 8.87
C SER A 5 33.62 -17.46 9.06
N THR A 6 32.79 -17.01 9.99
CA THR A 6 31.46 -17.61 10.23
C THR A 6 30.53 -17.21 9.10
N LEU A 7 30.33 -18.17 8.19
CA LEU A 7 29.33 -18.22 7.14
C LEU A 7 27.93 -18.08 7.75
N ILE A 8 27.31 -16.90 7.62
CA ILE A 8 25.87 -16.71 7.87
C ILE A 8 25.15 -17.33 6.68
N VAL A 9 24.89 -18.64 6.76
CA VAL A 9 23.94 -19.31 5.89
C VAL A 9 22.56 -18.86 6.36
N PHE A 10 21.97 -17.96 5.57
CA PHE A 10 20.58 -17.54 5.69
C PHE A 10 19.70 -18.77 5.49
N LEU A 11 19.25 -19.33 6.61
CA LEU A 11 18.31 -20.45 6.66
C LEU A 11 16.96 -19.90 6.18
N PHE A 12 16.69 -20.01 4.87
CA PHE A 12 15.34 -19.87 4.33
C PHE A 12 14.49 -20.98 4.93
N ALA A 13 13.87 -20.68 6.06
CA ALA A 13 12.90 -21.54 6.70
C ALA A 13 11.70 -21.71 5.77
N PHE A 14 11.17 -22.93 5.74
CA PHE A 14 9.97 -23.35 5.04
C PHE A 14 8.83 -22.32 5.25
N THR A 15 8.49 -21.56 4.20
CA THR A 15 7.33 -20.67 4.22
C THR A 15 6.08 -21.53 4.05
N SER A 16 5.36 -21.78 5.15
CA SER A 16 3.98 -22.24 5.07
C SER A 16 3.16 -21.11 4.46
N CYS A 17 2.63 -21.29 3.23
CA CYS A 17 1.79 -20.28 2.60
C CYS A 17 0.60 -19.93 3.51
N SER A 18 0.63 -18.75 4.12
CA SER A 18 -0.42 -18.17 4.93
C SER A 18 -1.12 -17.08 4.14
N HIS A 19 -2.42 -17.26 3.92
CA HIS A 19 -3.20 -16.26 3.21
C HIS A 19 -3.46 -15.04 4.08
N TYR A 20 -3.02 -13.87 3.60
CA TYR A 20 -3.39 -12.57 4.12
C TYR A 20 -4.59 -12.02 3.35
N TYR A 21 -5.55 -11.45 4.07
CA TYR A 21 -6.83 -10.98 3.49
C TYR A 21 -6.91 -9.45 3.36
N TYR A 22 -5.82 -8.77 3.69
CA TYR A 22 -5.61 -7.34 3.50
C TYR A 22 -4.10 -7.07 3.40
N ILE A 23 -3.72 -6.12 2.56
CA ILE A 23 -2.40 -5.51 2.54
C ILE A 23 -2.56 -3.99 2.40
N PRO A 24 -1.84 -3.17 3.20
CA PRO A 24 -1.95 -1.72 3.09
C PRO A 24 -1.50 -1.24 1.70
N PRO A 25 -2.34 -0.52 0.93
CA PRO A 25 -1.93 0.06 -0.34
C PRO A 25 -0.94 1.19 -0.12
N THR A 26 -0.01 1.36 -1.07
CA THR A 26 1.02 2.40 -0.99
C THR A 26 0.36 3.78 -0.83
N GLN A 27 0.88 4.59 0.10
CA GLN A 27 0.30 5.89 0.43
C GLN A 27 0.78 6.95 -0.56
N ASN A 28 -0.16 7.57 -1.24
CA ASN A 28 0.11 8.65 -2.19
C ASN A 28 0.34 9.95 -1.45
N ILE A 29 1.57 10.45 -1.50
CA ILE A 29 2.01 11.63 -0.76
C ILE A 29 2.58 12.62 -1.79
N PRO A 30 1.74 13.47 -2.42
CA PRO A 30 2.17 14.31 -3.53
C PRO A 30 3.17 15.40 -3.14
N LEU A 31 3.06 15.93 -1.91
CA LEU A 31 3.79 17.10 -1.39
C LEU A 31 3.65 18.32 -2.31
N PHE A 32 2.42 18.64 -2.74
CA PHE A 32 2.21 19.73 -3.68
C PHE A 32 2.64 21.09 -3.14
N THR A 33 3.21 21.92 -4.02
CA THR A 33 3.61 23.30 -3.67
C THR A 33 2.77 24.36 -4.38
N GLU A 34 2.37 24.10 -5.63
CA GLU A 34 1.62 25.03 -6.47
C GLU A 34 0.49 24.30 -7.22
N LYS A 35 -0.50 25.07 -7.71
CA LYS A 35 -1.55 24.54 -8.59
C LYS A 35 -0.97 23.97 -9.89
N LYS A 36 -1.73 23.08 -10.54
CA LYS A 36 -1.39 22.43 -11.80
C LYS A 36 -0.15 21.52 -11.74
N GLU A 37 0.27 21.14 -10.54
CA GLU A 37 1.23 20.07 -10.35
C GLU A 37 0.54 18.71 -10.49
N ILE A 38 1.22 17.78 -11.17
CA ILE A 38 0.86 16.38 -11.32
C ILE A 38 1.99 15.55 -10.74
N ARG A 39 1.62 14.49 -10.01
CA ARG A 39 2.52 13.44 -9.54
C ARG A 39 2.04 12.12 -10.08
N ALA A 40 2.97 11.32 -10.57
CA ALA A 40 2.71 9.95 -10.97
C ALA A 40 3.78 9.06 -10.35
N THR A 41 3.39 7.96 -9.70
CA THR A 41 4.32 7.03 -9.07
C THR A 41 3.96 5.61 -9.47
N ALA A 42 4.97 4.84 -9.86
CA ALA A 42 4.87 3.40 -10.01
C ALA A 42 5.79 2.74 -8.98
N SER A 43 5.29 1.77 -8.22
CA SER A 43 6.08 1.07 -7.21
C SER A 43 5.83 -0.43 -7.21
N LEU A 44 6.84 -1.16 -6.81
CA LEU A 44 6.76 -2.55 -6.39
C LEU A 44 6.88 -2.58 -4.86
N GLY A 45 6.09 -3.41 -4.21
CA GLY A 45 6.18 -3.63 -2.78
C GLY A 45 5.65 -4.99 -2.43
N GLY A 46 5.65 -5.33 -1.16
CA GLY A 46 5.14 -6.63 -0.74
C GLY A 46 5.26 -6.82 0.75
N GLY A 47 4.68 -7.92 1.22
CA GLY A 47 4.83 -8.44 2.57
C GLY A 47 5.49 -9.81 2.54
N ASP A 48 5.21 -10.63 3.55
CA ASP A 48 5.85 -11.95 3.71
C ASP A 48 5.61 -12.86 2.50
N GLU A 49 4.38 -12.86 1.95
CA GLU A 49 3.97 -13.82 0.90
C GLU A 49 3.27 -13.19 -0.30
N ILE A 50 3.08 -11.88 -0.28
CA ILE A 50 2.37 -11.12 -1.30
C ILE A 50 3.29 -10.08 -1.92
N ASN A 51 3.38 -10.08 -3.24
CA ASN A 51 3.98 -9.02 -4.01
C ASN A 51 2.89 -8.11 -4.57
N THR A 52 3.22 -6.85 -4.73
CA THR A 52 2.30 -5.81 -5.18
C THR A 52 2.95 -4.91 -6.21
N PHE A 53 2.13 -4.46 -7.15
CA PHE A 53 2.44 -3.41 -8.10
C PHE A 53 1.43 -2.29 -7.87
N ASP A 54 1.91 -1.10 -7.52
CA ASP A 54 1.08 0.09 -7.30
C ASP A 54 1.33 1.13 -8.39
N LEU A 55 0.23 1.75 -8.85
CA LEU A 55 0.21 2.94 -9.67
C LEU A 55 -0.54 4.04 -8.94
N GLN A 56 0.04 5.22 -8.87
CA GLN A 56 -0.51 6.34 -8.11
C GLN A 56 -0.44 7.60 -8.97
N ALA A 57 -1.50 8.39 -8.96
CA ALA A 57 -1.57 9.67 -9.64
C ALA A 57 -2.20 10.71 -8.72
N ALA A 58 -1.72 11.95 -8.80
CA ALA A 58 -2.31 13.07 -8.08
C ALA A 58 -2.23 14.35 -8.91
N TYR A 59 -3.19 15.26 -8.69
CA TYR A 59 -3.28 16.53 -9.37
C TYR A 59 -3.70 17.66 -8.42
N ALA A 60 -2.92 18.74 -8.39
CA ALA A 60 -3.24 19.98 -7.68
C ALA A 60 -4.20 20.85 -8.51
N ILE A 61 -5.48 20.83 -8.16
CA ILE A 61 -6.54 21.58 -8.85
C ILE A 61 -6.37 23.09 -8.60
N THR A 62 -6.13 23.46 -7.35
CA THR A 62 -5.90 24.83 -6.90
C THR A 62 -4.61 24.92 -6.10
N ASN A 63 -4.26 26.08 -5.53
CA ASN A 63 -3.10 26.22 -4.65
C ASN A 63 -3.27 25.58 -3.26
N ARG A 64 -4.42 24.93 -3.03
CA ARG A 64 -4.82 24.37 -1.73
C ARG A 64 -5.51 23.03 -1.83
N PHE A 65 -6.13 22.71 -2.96
CA PHE A 65 -6.93 21.51 -3.14
C PHE A 65 -6.36 20.63 -4.23
N ALA A 66 -6.38 19.33 -3.97
CA ALA A 66 -5.85 18.33 -4.87
C ALA A 66 -6.72 17.07 -4.84
N VAL A 67 -6.61 16.30 -5.92
CA VAL A 67 -7.19 14.96 -6.03
C VAL A 67 -6.08 13.95 -6.21
N MET A 68 -6.35 12.72 -5.81
CA MET A 68 -5.45 11.59 -6.00
C MET A 68 -6.23 10.34 -6.33
N SER A 69 -5.59 9.40 -7.01
CA SER A 69 -6.10 8.06 -7.26
C SER A 69 -4.96 7.06 -7.24
N ASN A 70 -5.26 5.88 -6.70
CA ASN A 70 -4.30 4.80 -6.57
C ASN A 70 -4.91 3.50 -7.10
N PHE A 71 -4.08 2.70 -7.73
CA PHE A 71 -4.36 1.34 -8.14
C PHE A 71 -3.27 0.45 -7.57
N MET A 72 -3.64 -0.71 -7.02
CA MET A 72 -2.73 -1.73 -6.54
C MET A 72 -3.19 -3.08 -7.05
N HIS A 73 -2.30 -3.80 -7.71
CA HIS A 73 -2.44 -5.22 -7.98
C HIS A 73 -1.58 -5.99 -6.97
N GLY A 74 -2.13 -7.04 -6.36
CA GLY A 74 -1.41 -7.93 -5.46
C GLY A 74 -1.52 -9.37 -5.91
N ASN A 75 -0.42 -10.13 -5.82
CA ASN A 75 -0.39 -11.57 -6.04
C ASN A 75 0.61 -12.25 -5.09
N GLY A 76 0.27 -13.44 -4.63
CA GLY A 76 1.07 -14.19 -3.67
C GLY A 76 0.76 -15.68 -3.70
N GLY A 77 1.71 -16.49 -3.26
CA GLY A 77 1.62 -17.96 -3.25
C GLY A 77 1.95 -18.63 -4.59
N SER A 78 1.52 -19.88 -4.71
CA SER A 78 1.75 -20.80 -5.82
C SER A 78 0.55 -20.90 -6.77
N SER A 79 0.69 -21.66 -7.86
CA SER A 79 -0.40 -21.90 -8.83
C SER A 79 -1.59 -22.66 -8.24
N SER A 80 -1.37 -23.46 -7.20
CA SER A 80 -2.41 -24.25 -6.54
C SER A 80 -2.89 -23.64 -5.22
N ASP A 81 -2.07 -22.80 -4.59
CA ASP A 81 -2.30 -22.25 -3.27
C ASP A 81 -1.81 -20.81 -3.23
N GLY A 82 -2.71 -19.85 -3.42
CA GLY A 82 -2.33 -18.46 -3.65
C GLY A 82 -3.49 -17.48 -3.67
N GLY A 83 -3.14 -16.20 -3.51
CA GLY A 83 -4.08 -15.08 -3.49
C GLY A 83 -3.74 -14.06 -4.56
N LYS A 84 -4.76 -13.46 -5.16
CA LYS A 84 -4.60 -12.29 -6.02
C LYS A 84 -5.72 -11.30 -5.81
N GLY A 85 -5.43 -10.02 -5.98
CA GLY A 85 -6.41 -8.97 -5.80
C GLY A 85 -6.08 -7.70 -6.54
N ASN A 86 -7.11 -6.90 -6.77
CA ASN A 86 -7.00 -5.55 -7.27
C ASN A 86 -7.66 -4.60 -6.28
N TYR A 87 -7.00 -3.49 -6.02
CA TYR A 87 -7.51 -2.40 -5.21
C TYR A 87 -7.42 -1.11 -6.01
N ILE A 88 -8.46 -0.29 -5.94
CA ILE A 88 -8.49 1.05 -6.51
C ILE A 88 -9.06 2.01 -5.49
N ASP A 89 -8.48 3.20 -5.39
CA ASP A 89 -9.04 4.28 -4.61
C ASP A 89 -8.91 5.65 -5.28
N ALA A 90 -9.69 6.58 -4.77
CA ALA A 90 -9.62 7.98 -5.10
C ALA A 90 -9.84 8.82 -3.84
N GLY A 91 -9.21 9.99 -3.80
CA GLY A 91 -9.31 10.93 -2.69
C GLY A 91 -9.27 12.37 -3.14
N PHE A 92 -9.84 13.23 -2.30
CA PHE A 92 -9.78 14.68 -2.41
C PHE A 92 -9.19 15.22 -1.11
N GLY A 93 -8.38 16.28 -1.21
CA GLY A 93 -7.69 16.78 -0.04
C GLY A 93 -7.22 18.20 -0.15
N TYR A 94 -6.71 18.65 0.98
CA TYR A 94 -6.13 19.95 1.19
C TYR A 94 -4.62 19.83 1.38
N TYR A 95 -3.86 20.74 0.79
CA TYR A 95 -2.43 20.86 1.00
C TYR A 95 -2.04 22.30 1.29
N LYS A 96 -0.99 22.49 2.09
CA LYS A 96 -0.48 23.80 2.48
C LYS A 96 1.04 23.75 2.63
N PRO A 97 1.78 24.50 1.80
CA PRO A 97 3.17 24.84 2.10
C PRO A 97 3.20 25.71 3.37
N LEU A 98 3.76 25.16 4.45
CA LEU A 98 3.92 25.86 5.73
C LEU A 98 5.16 26.76 5.71
N GLU A 99 6.24 26.24 5.12
CA GLU A 99 7.48 26.98 4.86
C GLU A 99 7.98 26.66 3.45
N LYS A 100 9.15 27.19 3.08
CA LYS A 100 9.77 27.01 1.76
C LYS A 100 9.87 25.55 1.32
N HIS A 101 10.12 24.64 2.27
CA HIS A 101 10.31 23.22 2.01
C HIS A 101 9.36 22.33 2.82
N LEU A 102 8.59 22.87 3.77
CA LEU A 102 7.71 22.10 4.64
C LEU A 102 6.28 22.15 4.12
N ILE A 103 5.67 20.99 3.86
CA ILE A 103 4.30 20.86 3.35
C ILE A 103 3.52 19.98 4.29
N PHE A 104 2.31 20.45 4.60
CA PHE A 104 1.27 19.66 5.25
C PHE A 104 0.21 19.28 4.22
N GLU A 105 -0.28 18.05 4.26
CA GLU A 105 -1.41 17.61 3.44
C GLU A 105 -2.39 16.76 4.26
N ILE A 106 -3.66 16.81 3.88
CA ILE A 106 -4.71 15.96 4.41
C ILE A 106 -5.66 15.57 3.28
N TYR A 107 -5.86 14.27 3.09
CA TYR A 107 -6.70 13.70 2.04
C TYR A 107 -7.72 12.75 2.65
N GLY A 108 -8.99 12.92 2.28
CA GLY A 108 -10.04 11.95 2.54
C GLY A 108 -10.39 11.20 1.25
N GLY A 109 -10.78 9.93 1.35
CA GLY A 109 -11.12 9.19 0.16
C GLY A 109 -11.81 7.86 0.41
N MET A 110 -12.06 7.16 -0.68
CA MET A 110 -12.70 5.86 -0.69
C MET A 110 -12.04 4.93 -1.70
N GLY A 111 -12.03 3.65 -1.40
CA GLY A 111 -11.44 2.61 -2.21
C GLY A 111 -12.23 1.31 -2.18
N PHE A 112 -11.94 0.45 -3.15
CA PHE A 112 -12.59 -0.82 -3.37
C PHE A 112 -11.55 -1.88 -3.68
N CYS A 113 -11.73 -3.07 -3.11
CA CYS A 113 -10.92 -4.23 -3.40
C CYS A 113 -11.77 -5.41 -3.83
N ASN A 114 -11.26 -6.18 -4.78
CA ASN A 114 -11.72 -7.52 -5.09
C ASN A 114 -10.51 -8.46 -5.07
N GLN A 115 -10.64 -9.57 -4.35
CA GLN A 115 -9.60 -10.59 -4.22
C GLN A 115 -10.16 -11.99 -4.34
N GLN A 116 -9.31 -12.88 -4.85
CA GLN A 116 -9.58 -14.29 -5.10
C GLN A 116 -8.46 -15.09 -4.47
N HIS A 117 -8.83 -16.10 -3.69
CA HIS A 117 -7.93 -16.99 -3.00
C HIS A 117 -8.23 -18.41 -3.45
N SER A 118 -7.21 -19.12 -3.88
CA SER A 118 -7.26 -20.56 -4.20
C SER A 118 -6.48 -21.30 -3.14
N TYR A 119 -7.05 -22.38 -2.63
CA TYR A 119 -6.44 -23.19 -1.59
C TYR A 119 -6.18 -24.58 -2.15
N GLY A 120 -4.93 -25.02 -2.06
CA GLY A 120 -4.52 -26.30 -2.60
C GLY A 120 -3.33 -26.86 -1.85
N GLU A 121 -3.16 -28.17 -1.92
CA GLU A 121 -1.99 -28.84 -1.37
C GLU A 121 -1.35 -29.68 -2.46
N SER A 122 -0.04 -29.52 -2.64
CA SER A 122 0.74 -30.34 -3.54
C SER A 122 1.47 -31.39 -2.73
N SER A 123 1.05 -32.65 -2.87
CA SER A 123 1.70 -33.81 -2.25
C SER A 123 2.04 -34.84 -3.31
N GLY A 124 3.31 -35.24 -3.38
CA GLY A 124 3.78 -36.28 -4.30
C GLY A 124 3.58 -35.97 -5.79
N GLY A 125 3.58 -34.70 -6.21
CA GLY A 125 3.37 -34.28 -7.61
C GLY A 125 1.90 -34.20 -8.05
N THR A 126 0.95 -34.48 -7.14
CA THR A 126 -0.48 -34.29 -7.37
C THR A 126 -0.97 -33.07 -6.58
N THR A 127 -1.67 -32.16 -7.27
CA THR A 127 -2.33 -31.02 -6.64
C THR A 127 -3.76 -31.38 -6.26
N ILE A 128 -4.08 -31.30 -4.97
CA ILE A 128 -5.44 -31.46 -4.46
C ILE A 128 -5.99 -30.06 -4.19
N SER A 129 -7.03 -29.66 -4.93
CA SER A 129 -7.76 -28.42 -4.66
C SER A 129 -8.63 -28.58 -3.41
N LYS A 130 -8.50 -27.66 -2.46
CA LYS A 130 -9.23 -27.64 -1.20
C LYS A 130 -10.38 -26.62 -1.19
N GLY A 131 -10.51 -25.86 -2.27
CA GLY A 131 -11.57 -24.88 -2.48
C GLY A 131 -11.02 -23.49 -2.81
N ASN A 132 -11.94 -22.54 -2.91
CA ASN A 132 -11.64 -21.15 -3.25
C ASN A 132 -12.44 -20.18 -2.38
N ALA A 133 -11.94 -18.96 -2.22
CA ALA A 133 -12.66 -17.88 -1.58
C ALA A 133 -12.59 -16.57 -2.38
N ASP A 134 -13.74 -15.93 -2.55
CA ASP A 134 -13.82 -14.58 -3.13
C ASP A 134 -14.15 -13.57 -2.03
N LEU A 135 -13.36 -12.52 -1.90
CA LEU A 135 -13.62 -11.44 -0.96
C LEU A 135 -13.66 -10.10 -1.68
N SER A 136 -14.51 -9.21 -1.20
CA SER A 136 -14.53 -7.81 -1.62
C SER A 136 -14.74 -6.93 -0.41
N TYR A 137 -14.01 -5.82 -0.35
CA TYR A 137 -14.17 -4.82 0.69
C TYR A 137 -14.21 -3.40 0.12
N THR A 138 -14.91 -2.52 0.84
CA THR A 138 -14.81 -1.07 0.67
C THR A 138 -13.96 -0.51 1.78
N LYS A 139 -13.17 0.51 1.45
CA LYS A 139 -12.36 1.26 2.40
C LYS A 139 -12.72 2.74 2.33
N ILE A 140 -12.88 3.40 3.47
CA ILE A 140 -12.90 4.86 3.58
C ILE A 140 -11.66 5.24 4.38
N PHE A 141 -10.97 6.29 3.98
CA PHE A 141 -9.74 6.70 4.66
C PHE A 141 -9.64 8.21 4.86
N LEU A 142 -8.90 8.57 5.90
CA LEU A 142 -8.37 9.91 6.13
C LEU A 142 -6.86 9.80 6.29
N GLN A 143 -6.11 10.51 5.45
CA GLN A 143 -4.66 10.46 5.38
C GLN A 143 -4.08 11.84 5.63
N ASN A 144 -3.30 12.00 6.69
CA ASN A 144 -2.56 13.23 6.96
C ASN A 144 -1.06 12.99 6.74
N SER A 145 -0.38 13.96 6.13
CA SER A 145 1.06 13.93 5.92
C SER A 145 1.71 15.25 6.31
N VAL A 146 2.94 15.14 6.79
CA VAL A 146 3.88 16.26 6.89
C VAL A 146 5.18 15.83 6.24
N GLY A 147 5.67 16.66 5.32
CA GLY A 147 6.88 16.33 4.58
C GLY A 147 7.73 17.53 4.27
N VAL A 148 9.04 17.28 4.24
CA VAL A 148 10.04 18.21 3.73
C VAL A 148 10.34 17.84 2.29
N THR A 149 10.16 18.78 1.37
CA THR A 149 10.49 18.63 -0.04
C THR A 149 11.59 19.58 -0.49
N THR A 150 12.54 19.05 -1.24
CA THR A 150 13.60 19.82 -1.89
C THR A 150 13.73 19.39 -3.35
N LYS A 151 14.68 20.00 -4.07
CA LYS A 151 14.97 19.63 -5.48
C LYS A 151 15.46 18.18 -5.63
N ILE A 152 16.13 17.64 -4.60
CA ILE A 152 16.84 16.35 -4.68
C ILE A 152 16.22 15.32 -3.74
N LEU A 153 15.78 15.75 -2.56
CA LEU A 153 15.31 14.88 -1.47
C LEU A 153 13.88 15.25 -1.06
N ASP A 154 13.03 14.25 -0.84
CA ASP A 154 11.77 14.36 -0.10
C ASP A 154 11.78 13.38 1.07
N ILE A 155 11.30 13.85 2.22
CA ILE A 155 11.05 13.02 3.41
C ILE A 155 9.63 13.33 3.86
N ALA A 156 8.80 12.33 4.08
CA ALA A 156 7.45 12.53 4.59
C ALA A 156 7.06 11.48 5.62
N LEU A 157 6.45 11.96 6.70
CA LEU A 157 5.72 11.14 7.66
C LEU A 157 4.24 11.25 7.31
N THR A 158 3.57 10.12 7.20
CA THR A 158 2.14 10.05 6.90
C THR A 158 1.47 9.11 7.86
N ASN A 159 0.22 9.38 8.15
CA ASN A 159 -0.65 8.45 8.84
C ASN A 159 -1.96 8.37 8.09
N ARG A 160 -2.42 7.15 7.81
CA ARG A 160 -3.73 6.90 7.20
C ARG A 160 -4.59 6.14 8.19
N CYS A 161 -5.67 6.77 8.61
CA CYS A 161 -6.74 6.10 9.35
C CYS A 161 -7.73 5.53 8.33
N SER A 162 -7.94 4.22 8.37
CA SER A 162 -8.70 3.48 7.36
C SER A 162 -9.83 2.71 8.03
N PHE A 163 -11.06 2.86 7.54
CA PHE A 163 -12.19 2.02 7.90
C PHE A 163 -12.50 1.07 6.75
N ILE A 164 -12.42 -0.23 7.01
CA ILE A 164 -12.67 -1.29 6.04
C ILE A 164 -13.98 -2.00 6.38
N ALA A 165 -14.77 -2.29 5.35
CA ALA A 165 -15.96 -3.14 5.44
C ALA A 165 -15.92 -4.21 4.33
N PHE A 166 -15.86 -5.48 4.73
CA PHE A 166 -16.02 -6.63 3.84
C PHE A 166 -17.50 -6.76 3.44
N ASN A 167 -17.78 -6.45 2.19
CA ASN A 167 -19.14 -6.45 1.64
C ASN A 167 -19.53 -7.83 1.12
N LYS A 168 -18.54 -8.62 0.68
CA LYS A 168 -18.74 -9.94 0.08
C LYS A 168 -17.65 -10.87 0.56
N ILE A 169 -18.05 -12.03 1.05
CA ILE A 169 -17.17 -13.14 1.40
C ILE A 169 -17.88 -14.41 0.91
N LYS A 170 -17.38 -15.01 -0.17
CA LYS A 170 -17.86 -16.29 -0.70
C LYS A 170 -16.84 -17.35 -0.36
N ASN A 171 -17.02 -18.02 0.77
CA ASN A 171 -16.15 -19.12 1.19
C ASN A 171 -16.67 -20.44 0.59
N ARG A 172 -15.85 -21.11 -0.22
CA ARG A 172 -16.11 -22.44 -0.80
C ARG A 172 -15.00 -23.43 -0.46
N ILE A 173 -14.38 -23.25 0.69
CA ILE A 173 -13.40 -24.18 1.26
C ILE A 173 -14.16 -25.24 2.07
N ASP A 174 -13.63 -26.46 2.12
CA ASP A 174 -14.10 -27.48 3.05
C ASP A 174 -14.06 -26.97 4.50
N THR A 175 -15.16 -27.16 5.23
CA THR A 175 -15.33 -26.79 6.64
C THR A 175 -14.31 -27.43 7.59
N LEU A 176 -13.72 -28.56 7.19
CA LEU A 176 -12.69 -29.26 7.98
C LEU A 176 -11.29 -28.65 7.82
N HIS A 177 -11.12 -27.70 6.88
CA HIS A 177 -9.84 -27.07 6.62
C HIS A 177 -9.60 -25.85 7.52
N PHE A 178 -8.37 -25.67 8.02
CA PHE A 178 -8.05 -24.60 8.96
C PHE A 178 -8.31 -23.19 8.39
N GLU A 179 -8.10 -22.98 7.08
CA GLU A 179 -8.37 -21.71 6.39
C GLU A 179 -9.86 -21.32 6.40
N TYR A 180 -10.77 -22.28 6.56
CA TYR A 180 -12.19 -21.99 6.73
C TYR A 180 -12.44 -21.13 7.97
N PHE A 181 -11.76 -21.41 9.08
CA PHE A 181 -11.93 -20.67 10.34
C PHE A 181 -11.46 -19.21 10.24
N TYR A 182 -10.41 -18.94 9.46
CA TYR A 182 -9.95 -17.56 9.26
C TYR A 182 -10.97 -16.75 8.45
N LEU A 183 -11.50 -17.32 7.37
CA LEU A 183 -12.55 -16.67 6.58
C LEU A 183 -13.85 -16.50 7.36
N ASP A 184 -14.22 -17.48 8.19
CA ASP A 184 -15.37 -17.37 9.09
C ASP A 184 -15.17 -16.28 10.14
N THR A 185 -13.95 -16.15 10.68
CA THR A 185 -13.61 -15.07 11.62
C THR A 185 -13.74 -13.69 10.97
N ILE A 186 -13.29 -13.54 9.72
CA ILE A 186 -13.51 -12.29 8.94
C ILE A 186 -15.00 -12.09 8.66
N ALA A 187 -15.75 -13.16 8.36
CA ALA A 187 -17.18 -13.08 8.11
C ALA A 187 -17.98 -12.66 9.35
N LYS A 188 -17.51 -12.98 10.55
CA LYS A 188 -18.06 -12.49 11.82
C LYS A 188 -17.60 -11.06 12.13
N ASN A 189 -16.39 -10.69 11.74
CA ASN A 189 -15.76 -9.39 12.01
C ASN A 189 -15.53 -8.57 10.73
N LYS A 190 -16.63 -8.31 9.98
CA LYS A 190 -16.55 -7.71 8.63
C LYS A 190 -16.02 -6.28 8.59
N LYS A 191 -15.93 -5.59 9.72
CA LYS A 191 -15.54 -4.18 9.81
C LYS A 191 -14.25 -4.04 10.60
N SER A 192 -13.29 -3.27 10.13
CA SER A 192 -12.04 -3.03 10.85
C SER A 192 -11.60 -1.58 10.72
N VAL A 193 -11.14 -1.00 11.82
CA VAL A 193 -10.44 0.29 11.84
C VAL A 193 -8.94 0.01 11.88
N LEU A 194 -8.22 0.61 10.94
CA LEU A 194 -6.78 0.49 10.80
C LEU A 194 -6.11 1.83 11.02
N LEU A 195 -4.96 1.80 11.67
CA LEU A 195 -4.03 2.92 11.73
C LEU A 195 -2.78 2.54 10.93
N GLU A 196 -2.52 3.29 9.87
CA GLU A 196 -1.47 2.96 8.89
C GLU A 196 -0.41 4.08 8.86
N PRO A 197 0.50 4.17 9.85
CA PRO A 197 1.64 5.08 9.77
C PRO A 197 2.61 4.67 8.66
N SER A 198 3.21 5.65 7.99
CA SER A 198 4.24 5.41 6.98
C SER A 198 5.35 6.46 7.00
N LEU A 199 6.54 6.00 6.60
CA LEU A 199 7.70 6.83 6.31
C LEU A 199 8.00 6.72 4.81
N THR A 200 8.12 7.86 4.15
CA THR A 200 8.48 7.94 2.73
C THR A 200 9.75 8.73 2.55
N LEU A 201 10.69 8.15 1.80
CA LEU A 201 11.92 8.78 1.37
C LEU A 201 11.94 8.82 -0.16
N ARG A 202 12.25 9.97 -0.74
CA ARG A 202 12.48 10.08 -2.18
C ARG A 202 13.78 10.79 -2.46
N ALA A 203 14.62 10.23 -3.31
CA ALA A 203 15.88 10.83 -3.73
C ALA A 203 16.01 10.78 -5.25
N GLY A 204 16.53 11.85 -5.85
CA GLY A 204 16.80 11.89 -7.28
C GLY A 204 16.91 13.31 -7.83
N TRP A 205 16.41 13.49 -9.05
CA TRP A 205 16.48 14.76 -9.77
C TRP A 205 15.14 15.49 -9.74
N LYS A 206 15.11 16.65 -10.41
CA LYS A 206 14.00 17.60 -10.35
C LYS A 206 12.66 17.09 -10.87
N ARG A 207 12.67 16.08 -11.75
CA ARG A 207 11.45 15.48 -12.33
C ARG A 207 11.24 14.02 -11.97
N ILE A 208 12.30 13.31 -11.60
CA ILE A 208 12.28 11.87 -11.35
C ILE A 208 12.99 11.62 -10.04
N LYS A 209 12.31 10.96 -9.11
CA LYS A 209 12.89 10.50 -7.85
C LYS A 209 12.60 9.03 -7.64
N LEU A 210 13.59 8.29 -7.16
CA LEU A 210 13.38 6.98 -6.58
C LEU A 210 12.64 7.19 -5.26
N GLN A 211 11.60 6.41 -5.01
CA GLN A 211 10.81 6.39 -3.79
C GLN A 211 11.06 5.08 -3.05
N VAL A 212 11.28 5.17 -1.74
CA VAL A 212 11.16 4.07 -0.80
C VAL A 212 10.11 4.46 0.22
N GLN A 213 9.16 3.56 0.49
CA GLN A 213 8.13 3.78 1.52
C GLN A 213 7.97 2.53 2.36
N PHE A 214 7.94 2.72 3.67
CA PHE A 214 7.61 1.68 4.64
C PHE A 214 6.30 2.05 5.31
N ILE A 215 5.36 1.12 5.30
CA ILE A 215 4.04 1.26 5.92
C ILE A 215 3.92 0.18 6.99
N TYR A 216 3.42 0.56 8.15
CA TYR A 216 2.93 -0.36 9.16
C TYR A 216 1.41 -0.19 9.25
N ALA A 217 0.65 -1.26 9.39
CA ALA A 217 -0.82 -1.24 9.42
C ALA A 217 -1.32 -2.01 10.65
N ALA A 218 -1.73 -1.27 11.69
CA ALA A 218 -2.29 -1.87 12.90
C ALA A 218 -3.82 -1.98 12.81
N ASN A 219 -4.37 -3.19 12.93
CA ASN A 219 -5.81 -3.38 13.08
C ASN A 219 -6.26 -3.13 14.52
N LEU A 220 -6.84 -1.95 14.76
CA LEU A 220 -7.26 -1.52 16.09
C LEU A 220 -8.55 -2.21 16.57
N SER A 221 -9.39 -2.67 15.65
CA SER A 221 -10.66 -3.32 16.00
C SER A 221 -10.52 -4.82 16.19
N HIS A 222 -9.75 -5.48 15.32
CA HIS A 222 -9.64 -6.93 15.28
C HIS A 222 -8.19 -7.33 15.00
N PRO A 223 -7.27 -7.23 15.98
CA PRO A 223 -5.85 -7.53 15.80
C PRO A 223 -5.57 -9.00 15.44
N ASN A 224 -6.53 -9.89 15.67
CA ASN A 224 -6.40 -11.31 15.33
C ASN A 224 -6.74 -11.64 13.87
N LEU A 225 -7.22 -10.67 13.07
CA LEU A 225 -7.45 -10.90 11.65
C LEU A 225 -6.11 -10.97 10.91
N ARG A 226 -5.97 -11.94 10.01
CA ARG A 226 -4.77 -12.13 9.19
C ARG A 226 -4.65 -11.05 8.11
N PHE A 227 -4.21 -9.88 8.52
CA PHE A 227 -3.85 -8.76 7.66
C PHE A 227 -2.33 -8.65 7.61
N GLU A 228 -1.81 -8.15 6.49
CA GLU A 228 -0.39 -7.85 6.38
C GLU A 228 -0.10 -6.58 7.19
N ASP A 229 0.71 -6.73 8.23
CA ASP A 229 1.00 -5.66 9.19
C ASP A 229 2.05 -4.69 8.65
N SER A 230 2.87 -5.08 7.68
CA SER A 230 3.90 -4.21 7.13
C SER A 230 4.08 -4.35 5.63
N LYS A 231 4.39 -3.24 4.96
CA LYS A 231 4.65 -3.21 3.52
C LYS A 231 5.81 -2.26 3.20
N PRO A 232 7.03 -2.78 2.99
CA PRO A 232 8.05 -2.07 2.24
C PRO A 232 7.67 -1.93 0.76
N SER A 233 8.03 -0.80 0.15
CA SER A 233 7.89 -0.57 -1.28
C SER A 233 9.02 0.29 -1.83
N ILE A 234 9.36 0.05 -3.10
CA ILE A 234 10.32 0.80 -3.89
C ILE A 234 9.68 1.18 -5.23
N GLY A 235 9.89 2.40 -5.68
CA GLY A 235 9.26 2.89 -6.90
C GLY A 235 9.91 4.11 -7.49
N ILE A 236 9.33 4.60 -8.58
CA ILE A 236 9.77 5.81 -9.27
C ILE A 236 8.61 6.80 -9.27
N THR A 237 8.89 8.01 -8.80
CA THR A 237 7.95 9.13 -8.84
C THR A 237 8.37 10.12 -9.91
N TYR A 238 7.46 10.41 -10.83
CA TYR A 238 7.57 11.45 -11.84
C TYR A 238 6.75 12.69 -11.44
N MET A 239 7.32 13.87 -11.70
CA MET A 239 6.76 15.18 -11.39
C MET A 239 6.58 16.01 -12.66
N PHE A 240 5.33 16.32 -13.02
CA PHE A 240 5.00 17.32 -14.04
C PHE A 240 4.41 18.54 -13.32
N PRO A 241 4.85 19.81 -13.44
CA PRO A 241 6.06 20.41 -14.03
C PRO A 241 7.30 20.30 -13.10
N GLU A 242 8.44 20.86 -13.54
CA GLU A 242 9.69 20.88 -12.76
C GLU A 242 9.52 21.65 -11.44
N ARG A 243 9.81 20.98 -10.32
CA ARG A 243 9.73 21.60 -8.99
C ARG A 243 10.77 22.72 -8.88
N PHE A 244 10.34 23.90 -8.44
CA PHE A 244 11.19 25.09 -8.28
C PHE A 244 11.86 25.61 -9.57
N GLY A 245 11.27 25.34 -10.75
CA GLY A 245 11.65 25.98 -12.00
C GLY A 245 11.44 27.49 -11.94
N ARG A 246 12.39 28.27 -12.47
CA ARG A 246 12.43 29.75 -12.38
C ARG A 246 11.04 30.38 -12.57
N LYS A 247 10.62 31.19 -11.59
CA LYS A 247 9.62 32.26 -11.80
C LYS A 247 10.12 33.14 -12.94
N LYS A 248 9.60 32.96 -14.17
CA LYS A 248 9.62 34.03 -15.17
C LYS A 248 8.39 34.89 -14.89
N HIS A 249 8.67 36.19 -14.86
CA HIS A 249 7.84 37.29 -14.36
C HIS A 249 6.33 37.20 -14.60
N SER A 250 5.58 37.48 -13.54
CA SER A 250 4.54 38.50 -13.61
C SER A 250 4.74 39.46 -12.43
N LYS A 251 5.21 40.66 -12.77
CA LYS A 251 5.04 41.91 -12.03
C LYS A 251 4.90 43.00 -13.11
N PRO A 252 4.17 44.09 -12.86
CA PRO A 252 3.03 44.27 -11.95
C PRO A 252 1.69 43.95 -12.63
#